data_AF-A0AAV3BA36-F1
#
_entry.id   AF-A0AAV3BA36-F1
#
_cell.length_a   1.000
_cell.length_b   1.000
_cell.length_c   1.000
_cell.angle_alpha   90.00
_cell.angle_beta   90.00
_cell.angle_gamma   90.00
#
_symmetry.space_group_name_H-M   'P 1'
#
loop_
_entity.id
_entity.type
_entity.pdbx_description
1 polymer ?
#
loop_
_entity_poly.entity_id
_entity_poly.type
_entity_poly.pdbx_seq_one_letter_code
_entity_poly.pdbx_strand_id
1 'polypeptide(L)'
;MSLWVDKYRPSALSKLDYHKEQAAQLKNLVQCGDFPHLLVFGPSGAGKKTRIMCLLRELYGAGVEKLRIEHQSITICTVLFSICKKEGLSLPQELARRIAEKSGRNLRKALLICEACRVQQYPFSSDQDLPETDWEVYVKETANAIVNQQTPQRLLEVRGRLYELLTHCIPPEVIMKSLLTELLNNCDGQLKADVAQMAAYYEHRLQLGSKAIYHLEAFVAKFMSIYKKFMEDGLEAMMF
;
A
#
# COMPACT_ATOMS: atom_id res chain seq x y z
N MET A 1 -20.44 17.01 -25.69
CA MET A 1 -19.54 18.16 -25.88
C MET A 1 -18.14 17.75 -25.44
N SER A 2 -17.13 17.90 -26.31
CA SER A 2 -15.73 17.54 -25.98
C SER A 2 -15.10 18.60 -25.08
N LEU A 3 -14.34 18.19 -24.05
CA LEU A 3 -13.60 19.09 -23.17
C LEU A 3 -12.48 19.80 -23.96
N TRP A 4 -12.18 21.06 -23.63
CA TRP A 4 -11.11 21.80 -24.30
C TRP A 4 -9.74 21.13 -24.16
N VAL A 5 -9.51 20.44 -23.04
CA VAL A 5 -8.31 19.65 -22.77
C VAL A 5 -8.11 18.53 -23.80
N ASP A 6 -9.19 17.97 -24.32
CA ASP A 6 -9.13 16.92 -25.35
C ASP A 6 -9.16 17.52 -26.76
N LYS A 7 -9.87 18.65 -26.95
CA LYS A 7 -9.96 19.36 -28.24
C LYS A 7 -8.61 19.91 -28.70
N TYR A 8 -7.81 20.46 -27.79
CA TYR A 8 -6.50 21.06 -28.10
C TYR A 8 -5.33 20.13 -27.83
N ARG A 9 -5.58 18.86 -27.52
CA ARG A 9 -4.50 17.89 -27.29
C ARG A 9 -3.67 17.72 -28.57
N PRO A 10 -2.34 17.92 -28.53
CA PRO A 10 -1.48 17.66 -29.66
C PRO A 10 -1.63 16.23 -30.16
N SER A 11 -1.75 16.09 -31.47
CA SER A 11 -1.87 14.80 -32.14
C SER A 11 -0.60 14.36 -32.87
N ALA A 12 0.39 15.23 -33.00
CA ALA A 12 1.67 14.92 -33.64
C ALA A 12 2.83 15.40 -32.76
N LEU A 13 3.97 14.72 -32.82
CA LEU A 13 5.17 15.11 -32.07
C LEU A 13 5.65 16.52 -32.45
N SER A 14 5.41 16.95 -33.69
CA SER A 14 5.73 18.31 -34.17
C SER A 14 4.83 19.41 -33.60
N LYS A 15 3.64 19.06 -33.10
CA LYS A 15 2.66 19.99 -32.52
C LYS A 15 2.78 20.11 -31.00
N LEU A 16 3.84 19.57 -30.40
CA LEU A 16 4.09 19.69 -28.96
C LEU A 16 4.61 21.09 -28.62
N ASP A 17 3.95 21.74 -27.67
CA ASP A 17 4.28 23.13 -27.27
C ASP A 17 5.57 23.21 -26.43
N TYR A 18 5.97 22.13 -25.75
CA TYR A 18 7.08 22.09 -24.78
C TYR A 18 7.97 20.85 -24.89
N HIS A 19 9.23 20.96 -24.41
CA HIS A 19 10.33 20.01 -24.60
C HIS A 19 10.47 19.52 -26.06
N LYS A 20 10.65 20.47 -26.98
CA LYS A 20 10.80 20.22 -28.41
C LYS A 20 12.00 19.33 -28.75
N GLU A 21 13.07 19.42 -27.98
CA GLU A 21 14.26 18.56 -28.12
C GLU A 21 13.91 17.08 -27.87
N GLN A 22 13.20 16.78 -26.78
CA GLN A 22 12.72 15.42 -26.49
C GLN A 22 11.75 14.93 -27.57
N ALA A 23 10.89 15.81 -28.09
CA ALA A 23 10.00 15.46 -29.20
C ALA A 23 10.77 15.09 -30.48
N ALA A 24 11.89 15.79 -30.76
CA ALA A 24 12.77 15.46 -31.86
C ALA A 24 13.49 14.13 -31.65
N GLN A 25 13.99 13.86 -30.44
CA GLN A 25 14.60 12.57 -30.09
C GLN A 25 13.60 11.41 -30.26
N LEU A 26 12.37 11.57 -29.78
CA LEU A 26 11.30 10.58 -29.98
C LEU A 26 10.98 10.37 -31.46
N LYS A 27 10.99 11.44 -32.27
CA LYS A 27 10.79 11.34 -33.71
C LYS A 27 11.92 10.58 -34.40
N ASN A 28 13.17 10.84 -34.01
CA ASN A 28 14.33 10.11 -34.51
C ASN A 28 14.27 8.62 -34.12
N LEU A 29 13.83 8.32 -32.90
CA LEU A 29 13.66 6.95 -32.41
C LEU A 29 12.67 6.15 -33.26
N VAL A 30 11.55 6.76 -33.67
CA VAL A 30 10.57 6.12 -34.56
C VAL A 30 11.14 5.85 -35.95
N GLN A 31 12.03 6.71 -36.45
CA GLN A 31 12.63 6.56 -37.78
C GLN A 31 13.66 5.43 -37.85
N CYS A 32 14.26 5.02 -36.73
CA CYS A 32 15.29 3.99 -36.70
C CYS A 32 14.75 2.56 -36.94
N GLY A 33 13.43 2.34 -37.01
CA GLY A 33 12.81 1.06 -37.33
C GLY A 33 12.86 0.01 -36.20
N ASP A 34 13.92 -0.01 -35.40
CA ASP A 34 14.03 -0.80 -34.18
C ASP A 34 13.58 0.03 -32.97
N PHE A 35 12.39 -0.28 -32.46
CA PHE A 35 11.75 0.49 -31.40
C PHE A 35 11.88 -0.19 -30.03
N PRO A 36 12.65 0.38 -29.08
CA PRO A 36 12.89 -0.24 -27.79
C PRO A 36 11.68 -0.13 -26.86
N HIS A 37 11.67 -0.96 -25.81
CA HIS A 37 10.73 -0.78 -24.71
C HIS A 37 11.01 0.55 -23.99
N LEU A 38 9.96 1.36 -23.78
CA LEU A 38 10.06 2.67 -23.15
C LEU A 38 9.43 2.70 -21.76
N LEU A 39 10.17 3.24 -20.78
CA LEU A 39 9.64 3.64 -19.48
C LEU A 39 9.46 5.17 -19.45
N VAL A 40 8.21 5.63 -19.50
CA VAL A 40 7.89 7.07 -19.44
C VAL A 40 7.42 7.44 -18.03
N PHE A 41 8.26 8.17 -17.29
CA PHE A 41 7.96 8.62 -15.93
C PHE A 41 7.92 10.16 -15.83
N GLY A 42 7.34 10.67 -14.75
CA GLY A 42 7.21 12.11 -14.49
C GLY A 42 5.93 12.47 -13.72
N PRO A 43 5.74 13.75 -13.32
CA PRO A 43 4.60 14.19 -12.54
C PRO A 43 3.26 14.05 -13.29
N SER A 44 2.15 13.97 -12.55
CA SER A 44 0.80 13.91 -13.15
C SER A 44 0.53 15.18 -13.96
N GLY A 45 -0.15 15.05 -15.11
CA GLY A 45 -0.44 16.20 -15.98
C GLY A 45 0.71 16.67 -16.89
N ALA A 46 1.92 16.14 -16.77
CA ALA A 46 3.09 16.52 -17.60
C ALA A 46 3.01 16.10 -19.10
N GLY A 47 1.84 15.68 -19.58
CA GLY A 47 1.65 15.27 -20.99
C GLY A 47 2.25 13.91 -21.37
N LYS A 48 2.61 13.06 -20.40
CA LYS A 48 3.14 11.70 -20.67
C LYS A 48 2.25 10.90 -21.63
N LYS A 49 0.95 10.82 -21.33
CA LYS A 49 -0.04 10.12 -22.16
C LYS A 49 -0.15 10.74 -23.55
N THR A 50 -0.14 12.06 -23.64
CA THR A 50 -0.18 12.79 -24.93
C THR A 50 1.02 12.45 -25.81
N ARG A 51 2.23 12.37 -25.23
CA ARG A 51 3.45 12.00 -25.96
C ARG A 51 3.41 10.55 -26.44
N ILE A 52 2.96 9.62 -25.60
CA ILE A 52 2.77 8.22 -25.99
C ILE A 52 1.78 8.12 -27.15
N MET A 53 0.66 8.86 -27.11
CA MET A 53 -0.31 8.87 -28.20
C MET A 53 0.27 9.43 -29.50
N CYS A 54 1.03 10.53 -29.44
CA CYS A 54 1.70 11.09 -30.61
C CYS A 54 2.73 10.10 -31.19
N LEU A 55 3.46 9.39 -30.33
CA LEU A 55 4.46 8.40 -30.71
C LEU A 55 3.84 7.19 -31.41
N LEU A 56 2.76 6.65 -30.83
CA LEU A 56 2.01 5.54 -31.43
C LEU A 56 1.41 5.95 -32.78
N ARG A 57 0.91 7.19 -32.90
CA ARG A 57 0.37 7.70 -34.17
C ARG A 57 1.44 7.82 -35.26
N GLU A 58 2.68 8.15 -34.91
CA GLU A 58 3.80 8.17 -35.87
C GLU A 58 4.22 6.74 -36.27
N LEU A 59 4.20 5.76 -35.35
CA LEU A 59 4.55 4.37 -35.63
C LEU A 59 3.50 3.60 -36.45
N TYR A 60 2.23 3.72 -36.07
CA TYR A 60 1.13 2.88 -36.59
C TYR A 60 0.06 3.68 -37.36
N GLY A 61 0.22 4.99 -37.47
CA GLY A 61 -0.72 5.86 -38.17
C GLY A 61 -1.97 6.25 -37.37
N ALA A 62 -2.94 6.85 -38.06
CA ALA A 62 -4.17 7.39 -37.46
C ALA A 62 -5.11 6.32 -36.86
N GLY A 63 -4.89 5.02 -37.15
CA GLY A 63 -5.68 3.92 -36.61
C GLY A 63 -5.56 3.74 -35.09
N VAL A 64 -4.50 4.28 -34.49
CA VAL A 64 -4.25 4.25 -33.03
C VAL A 64 -5.33 4.96 -32.23
N GLU A 65 -5.99 5.97 -32.81
CA GLU A 65 -7.05 6.72 -32.13
C GLU A 65 -8.34 5.88 -31.97
N LYS A 66 -8.47 4.79 -32.74
CA LYS A 66 -9.55 3.81 -32.61
C LYS A 66 -9.23 2.70 -31.61
N LEU A 67 -8.00 2.63 -31.10
CA LEU A 67 -7.66 1.69 -30.03
C LEU A 67 -8.45 2.08 -28.79
N ARG A 68 -9.23 1.13 -28.26
CA ARG A 68 -9.84 1.26 -26.94
C ARG A 68 -8.72 1.26 -25.91
N ILE A 69 -8.26 2.46 -25.55
CA ILE A 69 -7.39 2.65 -24.41
C ILE A 69 -8.29 2.58 -23.17
N GLU A 70 -8.43 1.37 -22.64
CA GLU A 70 -9.06 1.17 -21.35
C GLU A 70 -8.16 1.76 -20.27
N HIS A 71 -8.42 3.02 -19.92
CA HIS A 71 -7.93 3.59 -18.68
C HIS A 71 -8.86 3.12 -17.56
N GLN A 72 -8.67 1.91 -17.07
CA GLN A 72 -9.34 1.49 -15.86
C GLN A 72 -8.59 2.10 -14.67
N SER A 73 -9.07 3.23 -14.16
CA SER A 73 -8.82 3.59 -12.77
C SER A 73 -9.65 2.63 -11.92
N ILE A 74 -9.11 1.44 -11.67
CA ILE A 74 -9.78 0.39 -10.92
C ILE A 74 -9.87 0.84 -9.47
N THR A 75 -11.00 1.44 -9.08
CA THR A 75 -11.31 1.66 -7.67
C THR A 75 -11.81 0.32 -7.11
N ILE A 76 -11.26 -0.14 -5.99
CA ILE A 76 -11.63 -1.44 -5.38
C ILE A 76 -13.15 -1.61 -5.27
N CYS A 77 -13.89 -0.57 -4.87
CA CYS A 77 -15.35 -0.60 -4.80
C CYS A 77 -16.00 -0.96 -6.15
N THR A 78 -15.53 -0.42 -7.27
CA THR A 78 -16.09 -0.73 -8.60
C THR A 78 -15.90 -2.20 -8.97
N VAL A 79 -14.77 -2.80 -8.59
CA VAL A 79 -14.51 -4.22 -8.78
C VAL A 79 -15.41 -5.07 -7.90
N LEU A 80 -15.53 -4.72 -6.63
CA LEU A 80 -16.41 -5.41 -5.68
C LEU A 80 -17.86 -5.41 -6.19
N PHE A 81 -18.39 -4.25 -6.60
CA PHE A 81 -19.74 -4.18 -7.19
C PHE A 81 -19.86 -5.02 -8.45
N SER A 82 -18.87 -4.98 -9.34
CA SER A 82 -18.91 -5.78 -10.57
C SER A 82 -18.92 -7.28 -10.29
N ILE A 83 -18.18 -7.75 -9.28
CA ILE A 83 -18.11 -9.16 -8.93
C ILE A 83 -19.36 -9.59 -8.18
N CYS A 84 -19.81 -8.82 -7.18
CA CYS A 84 -21.07 -9.11 -6.49
C CYS A 84 -22.25 -9.16 -7.47
N LYS A 85 -22.32 -8.23 -8.45
CA LYS A 85 -23.35 -8.28 -9.50
C LYS A 85 -23.28 -9.54 -10.36
N LYS A 86 -22.07 -10.01 -10.70
CA LYS A 86 -21.88 -11.26 -11.46
C LYS A 86 -22.29 -12.50 -10.66
N GLU A 87 -22.06 -12.48 -9.35
CA GLU A 87 -22.45 -13.52 -8.40
C GLU A 87 -23.93 -13.44 -7.96
N GLY A 88 -24.71 -12.48 -8.47
CA GLY A 88 -26.11 -12.28 -8.09
C GLY A 88 -26.31 -11.71 -6.67
N LEU A 89 -25.30 -11.07 -6.10
CA LEU A 89 -25.29 -10.51 -4.75
C LEU A 89 -25.48 -8.98 -4.77
N SER A 90 -26.23 -8.45 -3.80
CA SER A 90 -26.39 -7.00 -3.61
C SER A 90 -25.48 -6.48 -2.50
N LEU A 91 -24.36 -5.87 -2.86
CA LEU A 91 -23.41 -5.26 -1.92
C LEU A 91 -23.80 -3.80 -1.59
N PRO A 92 -23.98 -3.43 -0.31
CA PRO A 92 -24.18 -2.04 0.10
C PRO A 92 -22.95 -1.17 -0.18
N GLN A 93 -23.18 0.10 -0.54
CA GLN A 93 -22.08 1.02 -0.86
C GLN A 93 -21.17 1.33 0.33
N GLU A 94 -21.74 1.46 1.53
CA GLU A 94 -20.95 1.73 2.73
C GLU A 94 -20.06 0.53 3.10
N LEU A 95 -20.60 -0.69 2.99
CA LEU A 95 -19.82 -1.90 3.21
C LEU A 95 -18.66 -2.00 2.19
N ALA A 96 -18.91 -1.72 0.91
CA ALA A 96 -17.87 -1.71 -0.12
C ALA A 96 -16.75 -0.69 0.19
N ARG A 97 -17.11 0.49 0.71
CA ARG A 97 -16.16 1.52 1.11
C ARG A 97 -15.31 1.07 2.30
N ARG A 98 -15.94 0.51 3.34
CA ARG A 98 -15.26 -0.04 4.52
C ARG A 98 -14.30 -1.18 4.15
N ILE A 99 -14.70 -2.09 3.26
CA ILE A 99 -13.83 -3.16 2.74
C ILE A 99 -12.64 -2.56 1.98
N ALA A 100 -12.88 -1.57 1.11
CA ALA A 100 -11.81 -0.92 0.36
C ALA A 100 -10.80 -0.21 1.27
N GLU A 101 -11.26 0.49 2.31
CA GLU A 101 -10.42 1.13 3.32
C GLU A 101 -9.61 0.09 4.11
N LYS A 102 -10.28 -0.95 4.66
CA LYS A 102 -9.63 -2.02 5.44
C LYS A 102 -8.63 -2.85 4.62
N SER A 103 -8.83 -2.95 3.31
CA SER A 103 -7.92 -3.68 2.42
C SER A 103 -6.58 -2.98 2.21
N GLY A 104 -6.42 -1.71 2.59
CA GLY A 104 -5.17 -0.97 2.39
C GLY A 104 -4.76 -0.85 0.92
N ARG A 105 -5.75 -0.74 0.02
CA ARG A 105 -5.59 -0.78 -1.45
C ARG A 105 -5.12 -2.12 -2.03
N ASN A 106 -5.19 -3.21 -1.27
CA ASN A 106 -4.92 -4.56 -1.76
C ASN A 106 -6.21 -5.22 -2.26
N LEU A 107 -6.36 -5.31 -3.59
CA LEU A 107 -7.56 -5.88 -4.21
C LEU A 107 -7.81 -7.35 -3.81
N ARG A 108 -6.76 -8.17 -3.71
CA ARG A 108 -6.91 -9.58 -3.28
C ARG A 108 -7.46 -9.65 -1.86
N LYS A 109 -6.91 -8.85 -0.95
CA LYS A 109 -7.40 -8.75 0.42
C LYS A 109 -8.86 -8.27 0.45
N ALA A 110 -9.22 -7.27 -0.35
CA ALA A 110 -10.59 -6.78 -0.44
C ALA A 110 -11.59 -7.85 -0.90
N LEU A 111 -11.22 -8.69 -1.88
CA LEU A 111 -12.06 -9.79 -2.36
C LEU A 111 -12.26 -10.86 -1.29
N LEU A 112 -11.16 -11.28 -0.63
CA LEU A 112 -11.23 -12.27 0.45
C LEU A 112 -12.07 -11.77 1.63
N ILE A 113 -11.96 -10.49 2.00
CA ILE A 113 -12.82 -9.89 3.03
C ILE A 113 -14.29 -9.94 2.59
N CYS A 114 -14.58 -9.57 1.34
CA CYS A 114 -15.96 -9.59 0.83
C CYS A 114 -16.56 -11.00 0.83
N GLU A 115 -15.78 -12.01 0.44
CA GLU A 115 -16.18 -13.41 0.49
C GLU A 115 -16.40 -13.89 1.92
N ALA A 116 -15.49 -13.56 2.83
CA ALA A 116 -15.60 -13.91 4.24
C ALA A 116 -16.82 -13.24 4.90
N CYS A 117 -17.12 -11.97 4.59
CA CYS A 117 -18.34 -11.30 5.03
C CYS A 117 -19.58 -12.06 4.57
N ARG A 118 -19.63 -12.48 3.30
CA ARG A 118 -20.77 -13.25 2.77
C ARG A 118 -20.96 -14.57 3.51
N VAL A 119 -19.87 -15.29 3.79
CA VAL A 119 -19.91 -16.58 4.48
C VAL A 119 -20.36 -16.41 5.94
N GLN A 120 -19.92 -15.34 6.61
CA GLN A 120 -20.33 -15.04 7.98
C GLN A 120 -21.80 -14.65 8.08
N GLN A 121 -22.28 -13.78 7.18
CA GLN A 121 -23.65 -13.30 7.22
C GLN A 121 -24.10 -12.84 5.83
N TYR A 122 -25.25 -13.37 5.39
CA TYR A 122 -25.96 -12.89 4.21
C TYR A 122 -27.48 -12.87 4.49
N PRO A 123 -28.24 -11.84 4.05
CA PRO A 123 -27.85 -10.68 3.22
C PRO A 123 -26.83 -9.74 3.88
N PHE A 124 -26.03 -9.04 3.07
CA PHE A 124 -25.07 -8.04 3.55
C PHE A 124 -25.77 -6.90 4.30
N SER A 125 -25.19 -6.46 5.42
CA SER A 125 -25.58 -5.25 6.15
C SER A 125 -24.50 -4.16 6.03
N SER A 126 -24.88 -2.89 6.14
CA SER A 126 -23.91 -1.78 6.07
C SER A 126 -22.92 -1.80 7.25
N ASP A 127 -23.40 -2.23 8.42
CA ASP A 127 -22.66 -2.22 9.68
C ASP A 127 -22.03 -3.58 10.03
N GLN A 128 -21.98 -4.50 9.06
CA GLN A 128 -21.39 -5.82 9.29
C GLN A 128 -19.94 -5.73 9.77
N ASP A 129 -19.56 -6.63 10.68
CA ASP A 129 -18.18 -6.76 11.11
C ASP A 129 -17.33 -7.33 9.97
N LEU A 130 -16.17 -6.71 9.77
CA LEU A 130 -15.23 -7.12 8.73
C LEU A 130 -14.26 -8.13 9.34
N PRO A 131 -14.25 -9.40 8.89
CA PRO A 131 -13.31 -10.39 9.40
C PRO A 131 -11.86 -9.95 9.19
N GLU A 132 -11.01 -10.31 10.14
CA GLU A 132 -9.57 -10.13 10.08
C GLU A 132 -8.91 -11.49 9.99
N THR A 133 -7.77 -11.56 9.33
CA THR A 133 -6.98 -12.80 9.29
C THR A 133 -6.33 -13.05 10.64
N ASP A 134 -6.27 -14.31 11.05
CA ASP A 134 -5.77 -14.73 12.38
C ASP A 134 -4.41 -14.12 12.73
N TRP A 135 -3.48 -14.08 11.77
CA TRP A 135 -2.16 -13.51 12.00
C TRP A 135 -2.16 -11.99 12.21
N GLU A 136 -3.10 -11.25 11.60
CA GLU A 136 -3.23 -9.80 11.81
C GLU A 136 -3.71 -9.53 13.24
N VAL A 137 -4.69 -10.31 13.70
CA VAL A 137 -5.19 -10.25 15.09
C VAL A 137 -4.06 -10.62 16.06
N TYR A 138 -3.32 -11.69 15.77
CA TYR A 138 -2.23 -12.15 16.60
C TYR A 138 -1.09 -11.12 16.72
N VAL A 139 -0.74 -10.42 15.63
CA VAL A 139 0.23 -9.31 15.63
C VAL A 139 -0.30 -8.13 16.44
N LYS A 140 -1.58 -7.76 16.30
CA LYS A 140 -2.18 -6.68 17.09
C LYS A 140 -2.13 -6.95 18.59
N GLU A 141 -2.52 -8.15 19.00
CA GLU A 141 -2.41 -8.59 20.39
C GLU A 141 -0.95 -8.58 20.87
N THR A 142 -0.01 -8.96 20.02
CA THR A 142 1.43 -8.91 20.34
C THR A 142 1.87 -7.46 20.56
N ALA A 143 1.45 -6.53 19.70
CA ALA A 143 1.73 -5.10 19.86
C ALA A 143 1.15 -4.55 21.18
N ASN A 144 -0.10 -4.90 21.48
CA ASN A 144 -0.75 -4.51 22.74
C ASN A 144 0.00 -5.06 23.95
N ALA A 145 0.46 -6.32 23.91
CA ALA A 145 1.28 -6.89 24.98
C ALA A 145 2.61 -6.15 25.19
N ILE A 146 3.23 -5.68 24.10
CA ILE A 146 4.47 -4.87 24.15
C ILE A 146 4.21 -3.49 24.79
N VAL A 147 3.09 -2.85 24.46
CA VAL A 147 2.70 -1.53 24.99
C VAL A 147 2.27 -1.62 26.45
N ASN A 148 1.59 -2.70 26.84
CA ASN A 148 1.07 -2.86 28.20
C ASN A 148 2.17 -3.08 29.26
N GLN A 149 3.31 -3.69 28.90
CA GLN A 149 4.34 -4.00 29.88
C GLN A 149 5.75 -4.07 29.27
N GLN A 150 6.68 -3.31 29.85
CA GLN A 150 8.09 -3.27 29.41
C GLN A 150 9.01 -3.95 30.43
N THR A 151 8.92 -5.28 30.54
CA THR A 151 9.79 -6.11 31.39
C THR A 151 10.50 -7.21 30.58
N PRO A 152 11.66 -7.73 31.04
CA PRO A 152 12.34 -8.84 30.36
C PRO A 152 11.49 -10.12 30.27
N GLN A 153 10.63 -10.37 31.27
CA GLN A 153 9.68 -11.47 31.26
C GLN A 153 8.66 -11.32 30.12
N ARG A 154 8.09 -10.12 29.94
CA ARG A 154 7.20 -9.83 28.81
C ARG A 154 7.92 -9.96 27.47
N LEU A 155 9.17 -9.51 27.38
CA LEU A 155 9.97 -9.67 26.16
C LEU A 155 10.16 -11.15 25.79
N LEU A 156 10.34 -12.04 26.77
CA LEU A 156 10.43 -13.49 26.53
C LEU A 156 9.11 -14.06 25.98
N GLU A 157 7.97 -13.63 26.51
CA GLU A 157 6.65 -14.01 26.00
C GLU A 157 6.47 -13.51 24.55
N VAL A 158 6.80 -12.24 24.29
CA VAL A 158 6.71 -11.65 22.95
C VAL A 158 7.62 -12.39 21.97
N ARG A 159 8.82 -12.82 22.40
CA ARG A 159 9.69 -13.66 21.58
C ARG A 159 9.01 -14.98 21.20
N GLY A 160 8.29 -15.62 22.12
CA GLY A 160 7.48 -16.81 21.83
C GLY A 160 6.43 -16.54 20.75
N ARG A 161 5.72 -15.41 20.86
CA ARG A 161 4.73 -14.98 19.85
C ARG A 161 5.36 -14.72 18.48
N LEU A 162 6.53 -14.09 18.45
CA LEU A 162 7.28 -13.87 17.21
C LEU A 162 7.74 -15.19 16.56
N TYR A 163 8.13 -16.19 17.37
CA TYR A 163 8.42 -17.52 16.84
C TYR A 163 7.22 -18.20 16.23
N GLU A 164 6.04 -18.09 16.84
CA GLU A 164 4.80 -18.67 16.30
C GLU A 164 4.47 -18.06 14.93
N LEU A 165 4.56 -16.74 14.79
CA LEU A 165 4.38 -16.05 13.50
C LEU A 165 5.38 -16.51 12.43
N LEU A 166 6.67 -16.65 12.79
CA LEU A 166 7.71 -17.12 11.87
C LEU A 166 7.51 -18.59 11.49
N THR A 167 7.02 -19.42 12.42
CA THR A 167 6.75 -20.85 12.19
C THR A 167 5.61 -21.03 11.21
N HIS A 168 4.62 -20.14 11.23
CA HIS A 168 3.55 -20.08 10.23
C HIS A 168 3.97 -19.45 8.89
N CYS A 169 5.28 -19.31 8.66
CA CYS A 169 5.86 -18.81 7.41
C CYS A 169 5.38 -17.40 7.01
N ILE A 170 5.08 -16.56 8.00
CA ILE A 170 4.76 -15.16 7.74
C ILE A 170 6.08 -14.40 7.52
N PRO A 171 6.24 -13.68 6.40
CA PRO A 171 7.49 -13.00 6.11
C PRO A 171 7.85 -11.99 7.21
N PRO A 172 9.11 -11.94 7.67
CA PRO A 172 9.49 -11.07 8.78
C PRO A 172 9.30 -9.58 8.51
N GLU A 173 9.40 -9.15 7.25
CA GLU A 173 9.12 -7.77 6.82
C GLU A 173 7.65 -7.41 6.96
N VAL A 174 6.74 -8.40 6.81
CA VAL A 174 5.31 -8.21 7.05
C VAL A 174 5.06 -8.09 8.55
N ILE A 175 5.68 -8.95 9.36
CA ILE A 175 5.60 -8.87 10.82
C ILE A 175 6.09 -7.50 11.30
N MET A 176 7.25 -7.04 10.83
CA MET A 176 7.84 -5.75 11.21
C MET A 176 6.91 -4.57 10.86
N LYS A 177 6.39 -4.51 9.63
CA LYS A 177 5.53 -3.41 9.18
C LYS A 177 4.19 -3.40 9.92
N SER A 178 3.58 -4.57 10.12
CA SER A 178 2.31 -4.69 10.84
C SER A 178 2.48 -4.32 12.32
N LEU A 179 3.56 -4.82 12.95
CA LEU A 179 3.87 -4.49 14.35
C LEU A 179 4.15 -3.00 14.52
N LEU A 180 4.97 -2.40 13.63
CA LEU A 180 5.23 -0.96 13.63
C LEU A 180 3.93 -0.15 13.53
N THR A 181 3.05 -0.50 12.59
CA THR A 181 1.79 0.23 12.37
C THR A 181 0.95 0.26 13.65
N GLU A 182 0.85 -0.88 14.35
CA GLU A 182 0.09 -0.97 15.59
C GLU A 182 0.77 -0.25 16.77
N LEU A 183 2.09 -0.33 16.87
CA LEU A 183 2.85 0.39 17.90
C LEU A 183 2.74 1.91 17.73
N LEU A 184 2.78 2.42 16.49
CA LEU A 184 2.65 3.85 16.19
C LEU A 184 1.26 4.41 16.52
N ASN A 185 0.22 3.58 16.58
CA ASN A 185 -1.10 4.01 17.03
C ASN A 185 -1.11 4.36 18.53
N ASN A 186 -0.19 3.80 19.31
CA ASN A 186 -0.07 3.96 20.76
C ASN A 186 1.08 4.89 21.19
N CYS A 187 1.72 5.59 20.24
CA CYS A 187 2.84 6.50 20.50
C CYS A 187 2.45 7.96 20.27
N ASP A 188 3.11 8.88 20.99
CA ASP A 188 3.01 10.32 20.73
C ASP A 188 3.82 10.76 19.51
N GLY A 189 3.47 11.92 18.94
CA GLY A 189 4.02 12.40 17.66
C GLY A 189 5.56 12.48 17.60
N GLN A 190 6.21 12.86 18.71
CA GLN A 190 7.69 12.88 18.79
C GLN A 190 8.26 11.47 18.79
N LEU A 191 7.67 10.56 19.57
CA LEU A 191 8.09 9.16 19.66
C LEU A 191 7.85 8.39 18.34
N LYS A 192 6.80 8.75 17.58
CA LYS A 192 6.51 8.13 16.28
C LYS A 192 7.67 8.25 15.29
N ALA A 193 8.36 9.39 15.27
CA ALA A 193 9.49 9.60 14.36
C ALA A 193 10.65 8.66 14.70
N ASP A 194 11.00 8.57 15.97
CA ASP A 194 12.09 7.72 16.45
C ASP A 194 11.78 6.23 16.24
N VAL A 195 10.56 5.80 16.58
CA VAL A 195 10.12 4.41 16.40
C VAL A 195 10.09 4.02 14.92
N ALA A 196 9.66 4.91 14.02
CA ALA A 196 9.68 4.67 12.59
C ALA A 196 11.11 4.53 12.04
N GLN A 197 12.04 5.40 12.47
CA GLN A 197 13.46 5.30 12.08
C GLN A 197 14.08 4.00 12.59
N MET A 198 13.79 3.61 13.82
CA MET A 198 14.27 2.35 14.40
C MET A 198 13.75 1.15 13.62
N ALA A 199 12.45 1.11 13.32
CA ALA A 199 11.88 0.01 12.55
C ALA A 199 12.52 -0.10 11.17
N ALA A 200 12.76 1.04 10.48
CA ALA A 200 13.47 1.05 9.20
C ALA A 200 14.91 0.50 9.34
N TYR A 201 15.63 0.89 10.40
CA TYR A 201 16.98 0.38 10.66
C TYR A 201 17.01 -1.13 10.92
N TYR A 202 16.12 -1.65 11.78
CA TYR A 202 16.07 -3.07 12.09
C TYR A 202 15.54 -3.92 10.93
N GLU A 203 14.59 -3.40 10.14
CA GLU A 203 14.11 -4.05 8.92
C GLU A 203 15.23 -4.15 7.88
N HIS A 204 15.99 -3.09 7.65
CA HIS A 204 17.13 -3.14 6.74
C HIS A 204 18.16 -4.20 7.18
N ARG A 205 18.47 -4.25 8.47
CA ARG A 205 19.40 -5.26 9.02
C ARG A 205 18.85 -6.68 8.95
N LEU A 206 17.54 -6.84 9.05
CA LEU A 206 16.86 -8.13 8.90
C LEU A 206 17.12 -8.71 7.50
N GLN A 207 17.07 -7.88 6.46
CA GLN A 207 17.32 -8.30 5.07
C GLN A 207 18.78 -8.73 4.84
N LEU A 208 19.73 -8.25 5.65
CA LEU A 208 21.15 -8.60 5.58
C LEU A 208 21.50 -9.80 6.46
N GLY A 209 20.60 -10.22 7.35
CA GLY A 209 20.82 -11.27 8.34
C GLY A 209 20.27 -12.63 7.91
N SER A 210 20.75 -13.69 8.55
CA SER A 210 20.25 -15.06 8.33
C SER A 210 19.14 -15.48 9.29
N LYS A 211 19.02 -14.82 10.46
CA LYS A 211 18.07 -15.18 11.52
C LYS A 211 17.16 -14.01 11.85
N ALA A 212 15.98 -13.98 11.22
CA ALA A 212 15.00 -12.90 11.37
C ALA A 212 14.62 -12.60 12.83
N ILE A 213 14.49 -13.64 13.67
CA ILE A 213 14.10 -13.50 15.08
C ILE A 213 15.04 -12.57 15.87
N TYR A 214 16.34 -12.57 15.60
CA TYR A 214 17.28 -11.70 16.31
C TYR A 214 17.02 -10.22 16.04
N HIS A 215 16.61 -9.89 14.82
CA HIS A 215 16.32 -8.51 14.42
C HIS A 215 14.96 -8.05 14.93
N LEU A 216 13.95 -8.94 14.88
CA LEU A 216 12.62 -8.66 15.43
C LEU A 216 12.65 -8.47 16.95
N GLU A 217 13.30 -9.39 17.67
CA GLU A 217 13.46 -9.30 19.14
C GLU A 217 14.26 -8.05 19.53
N ALA A 218 15.33 -7.73 18.79
CA ALA A 218 16.11 -6.52 19.06
C ALA A 218 15.31 -5.23 18.82
N PHE A 219 14.46 -5.19 17.79
CA PHE A 219 13.55 -4.08 17.56
C PHE A 219 12.58 -3.91 18.74
N VAL A 220 11.92 -5.00 19.17
CA VAL A 220 10.99 -4.98 20.31
C VAL A 220 11.68 -4.55 21.59
N ALA A 221 12.85 -5.11 21.90
CA ALA A 221 13.61 -4.74 23.09
C ALA A 221 13.98 -3.25 23.09
N LYS A 222 14.42 -2.73 21.93
CA LYS A 222 14.76 -1.31 21.79
C LYS A 222 13.52 -0.42 21.92
N PHE A 223 12.40 -0.82 21.33
CA PHE A 223 11.12 -0.12 21.48
C PHE A 223 10.70 -0.08 22.95
N MET A 224 10.67 -1.22 23.64
CA MET A 224 10.29 -1.30 25.06
C MET A 224 11.15 -0.37 25.94
N SER A 225 12.46 -0.33 25.69
CA SER A 225 13.38 0.53 26.43
C SER A 225 13.07 2.02 26.25
N ILE A 226 12.77 2.46 25.02
CA ILE A 226 12.49 3.87 24.73
C ILE A 226 11.09 4.24 25.20
N TYR A 227 10.09 3.38 24.93
CA TYR A 227 8.71 3.60 25.33
C TYR A 227 8.57 3.71 26.84
N LYS A 228 9.24 2.83 27.60
CA LYS A 228 9.26 2.89 29.07
C LYS A 228 9.86 4.21 29.57
N LYS A 229 11.02 4.61 29.03
CA LYS A 229 11.67 5.86 29.41
C LYS A 229 10.77 7.07 29.10
N PHE A 230 10.14 7.09 27.93
CA PHE A 230 9.22 8.16 27.55
C PHE A 230 8.02 8.26 28.50
N MET A 231 7.44 7.14 28.92
CA MET A 231 6.35 7.15 29.90
C MET A 231 6.81 7.63 31.28
N GLU A 232 8.00 7.21 31.73
CA GLU A 232 8.58 7.65 33.01
C GLU A 232 8.87 9.16 33.00
N ASP A 233 9.54 9.67 31.97
CA ASP A 233 9.84 11.10 31.79
C ASP A 233 8.56 11.95 31.71
N GLY A 234 7.50 11.42 31.07
CA GLY A 234 6.19 12.09 30.99
C GLY A 234 5.42 12.12 32.31
N LEU A 235 5.51 11.06 33.13
CA LEU A 235 4.94 11.01 34.48
C LEU A 235 5.64 12.00 35.41
N GLU A 236 6.97 12.09 35.35
CA GLU A 236 7.74 13.07 36.12
C GLU A 236 7.34 14.51 35.75
N ALA A 237 7.15 14.81 34.46
CA ALA A 237 6.72 16.13 34.00
C ALA A 237 5.29 16.53 34.39
N MET A 238 4.40 15.57 34.74
CA MET A 238 3.04 15.86 35.22
C MET A 238 2.94 15.99 36.75
N MET A 239 3.96 15.54 37.49
CA MET A 239 4.01 15.64 38.95
C MET A 239 4.61 16.96 39.46
N PHE A 240 5.09 17.82 38.56
CA PHE A 240 5.61 19.17 38.83
C PHE A 240 4.81 20.22 38.05
#